data_AF-A0A5B9Q9S1-F1
#
_entry.id   AF-A0A5B9Q9S1-F1
#
_cell.length_a   1.000
_cell.length_b   1.000
_cell.length_c   1.000
_cell.angle_alpha   90.00
_cell.angle_beta   90.00
_cell.angle_gamma   90.00
#
_symmetry.space_group_name_H-M   'P 1'
#
loop_
_entity.id
_entity.type
_entity.pdbx_description
1 polymer ?
#
loop_
_entity_poly.entity_id
_entity_poly.type
_entity_poly.pdbx_seq_one_letter_code
_entity_poly.pdbx_strand_id
1 'polypeptide(L)'
;MSLKWTLIGIPVSAGVILAFWLATPGESTFKQPAAWQRMAEPGALSAAHAHLESNCAACHTSVKGVETANCIICHANNESILQRQPTSFHANINSCVECHLEHQGRASRPTKMDHSVLAEIGLRQLKDDADSQIELLRLQFIIGIYHGSSPHALITSEEAVLDCATCHSNDDRHFQLFGQDCAQCHATDRWTIPEFRHPSPNSLDCAQCHQAPPSHYMMHFKMISARVAGKPHARVDQCFQCHQTTSWNDILGAGWYKHH
;
A
#
# COMPACT_ATOMS: atom_id res chain seq x y z
N MET A 1 -34.57 -47.94 6.31
CA MET A 1 -34.09 -48.63 5.09
C MET A 1 -33.40 -47.60 4.19
N SER A 2 -32.10 -47.30 4.39
CA SER A 2 -31.36 -46.33 3.54
C SER A 2 -29.82 -46.48 3.64
N LEU A 3 -29.29 -47.10 4.70
CA LEU A 3 -27.84 -47.15 4.95
C LEU A 3 -27.01 -48.14 4.11
N LYS A 4 -27.63 -48.93 3.21
CA LYS A 4 -26.92 -49.95 2.42
C LYS A 4 -26.40 -49.44 1.06
N TRP A 5 -26.94 -48.34 0.53
CA TRP A 5 -26.51 -47.79 -0.77
C TRP A 5 -25.25 -46.92 -0.66
N THR A 6 -24.98 -46.34 0.51
CA THR A 6 -23.80 -45.49 0.74
C THR A 6 -22.49 -46.28 0.82
N LEU A 7 -22.51 -47.53 1.31
CA LEU A 7 -21.30 -48.36 1.46
C LEU A 7 -20.81 -49.02 0.16
N ILE A 8 -21.68 -49.14 -0.86
CA ILE A 8 -21.33 -49.73 -2.17
C ILE A 8 -21.09 -48.63 -3.23
N GLY A 9 -21.75 -47.48 -3.12
CA GLY A 9 -21.59 -46.38 -4.08
C GLY A 9 -20.21 -45.72 -4.06
N ILE A 10 -19.58 -45.61 -2.90
CA ILE A 10 -18.25 -44.97 -2.72
C ILE A 10 -17.11 -45.77 -3.40
N PRO A 11 -16.97 -47.09 -3.20
CA PRO A 11 -15.89 -47.84 -3.86
C PRO A 11 -16.07 -47.94 -5.38
N VAL A 12 -17.31 -47.98 -5.89
CA VAL A 12 -17.58 -48.00 -7.34
C VAL A 12 -17.22 -46.66 -7.99
N SER A 13 -17.59 -45.55 -7.37
CA SER A 13 -17.23 -44.21 -7.87
C SER A 13 -15.73 -43.95 -7.78
N ALA A 14 -15.06 -44.37 -6.70
CA ALA A 14 -13.59 -44.30 -6.61
C ALA A 14 -12.89 -45.15 -7.68
N GLY A 15 -13.40 -46.35 -7.97
CA GLY A 15 -12.87 -47.23 -9.03
C GLY A 15 -13.03 -46.63 -10.43
N VAL A 16 -14.18 -46.00 -10.71
CA VAL A 16 -14.43 -45.32 -11.99
C VAL A 16 -13.53 -44.10 -12.16
N ILE A 17 -13.33 -43.30 -11.11
CA ILE A 17 -12.42 -42.14 -11.14
C ILE A 17 -10.98 -42.58 -11.35
N LEU A 18 -10.53 -43.65 -10.68
CA LEU A 18 -9.17 -44.18 -10.84
C LEU A 18 -8.96 -44.77 -12.24
N ALA A 19 -9.93 -45.51 -12.76
CA ALA A 19 -9.87 -46.05 -14.12
C ALA A 19 -9.84 -44.94 -15.17
N PHE A 20 -10.64 -43.88 -14.99
CA PHE A 20 -10.63 -42.70 -15.86
C PHE A 20 -9.29 -41.94 -15.78
N TRP A 21 -8.72 -41.80 -14.58
CA TRP A 21 -7.41 -41.20 -14.39
C TRP A 21 -6.30 -42.02 -15.06
N LEU A 22 -6.33 -43.34 -14.99
CA LEU A 22 -5.32 -44.19 -15.62
C LEU A 22 -5.49 -44.28 -17.15
N ALA A 23 -6.72 -44.26 -17.65
CA ALA A 23 -7.03 -44.41 -19.07
C ALA A 23 -6.74 -43.15 -19.92
N THR A 24 -6.39 -42.03 -19.29
CA THR A 24 -6.22 -40.75 -19.98
C THR A 24 -4.74 -40.39 -20.13
N PRO A 25 -4.31 -39.83 -21.29
CA PRO A 25 -2.91 -39.48 -21.52
C PRO A 25 -2.38 -38.49 -20.48
N GLY A 26 -1.09 -38.56 -20.13
CA GLY A 26 -0.47 -37.64 -19.16
C GLY A 26 -0.52 -36.17 -19.58
N GLU A 27 -0.63 -35.89 -20.87
CA GLU A 27 -0.76 -34.54 -21.44
C GLU A 27 -2.19 -33.99 -21.43
N SER A 28 -3.18 -34.77 -20.97
CA SER A 28 -4.59 -34.36 -21.00
C SER A 28 -4.81 -33.08 -20.21
N THR A 29 -5.64 -32.19 -20.76
CA THR A 29 -5.87 -30.84 -20.20
C THR A 29 -6.31 -30.88 -18.74
N PHE A 30 -7.14 -31.85 -18.34
CA PHE A 30 -7.60 -31.98 -16.96
C PHE A 30 -6.57 -32.59 -15.99
N LYS A 31 -5.45 -33.15 -16.47
CA LYS A 31 -4.30 -33.52 -15.65
C LYS A 31 -3.29 -32.39 -15.52
N GLN A 32 -3.42 -31.34 -16.33
CA GLN A 32 -2.57 -30.15 -16.23
C GLN A 32 -3.07 -29.25 -15.08
N PRO A 33 -2.22 -28.95 -14.08
CA PRO A 33 -2.58 -28.02 -12.99
C PRO A 33 -3.02 -26.65 -13.50
N ALA A 34 -2.41 -26.18 -14.60
CA ALA A 34 -2.71 -24.92 -15.26
C ALA A 34 -4.13 -24.84 -15.86
N ALA A 35 -4.79 -25.96 -16.13
CA ALA A 35 -6.18 -25.95 -16.63
C ALA A 35 -7.18 -25.65 -15.52
N TRP A 36 -6.98 -26.25 -14.34
CA TRP A 36 -7.80 -25.98 -13.16
C TRP A 36 -7.58 -24.57 -12.61
N GLN A 37 -6.33 -24.10 -12.67
CA GLN A 37 -5.99 -22.74 -12.26
C GLN A 37 -6.63 -21.66 -13.15
N ARG A 38 -6.84 -21.93 -14.46
CA ARG A 38 -7.53 -21.02 -15.38
C ARG A 38 -9.05 -20.99 -15.19
N MET A 39 -9.63 -22.03 -14.61
CA MET A 39 -11.07 -22.11 -14.36
C MET A 39 -11.53 -21.21 -13.21
N ALA A 40 -10.64 -20.92 -12.26
CA ALA A 40 -10.80 -19.80 -11.35
C ALA A 40 -10.18 -18.60 -12.04
N GLU A 41 -10.97 -17.77 -12.72
CA GLU A 41 -10.49 -16.60 -13.44
C GLU A 41 -10.70 -15.35 -12.55
N PRO A 42 -9.78 -15.04 -11.61
CA PRO A 42 -9.96 -13.95 -10.64
C PRO A 42 -9.92 -12.55 -11.28
N GLY A 43 -9.48 -12.43 -12.54
CA GLY A 43 -9.35 -11.18 -13.28
C GLY A 43 -7.99 -11.05 -13.99
N ALA A 44 -7.89 -10.08 -14.91
CA ALA A 44 -6.67 -9.82 -15.65
C ALA A 44 -5.57 -9.25 -14.74
N LEU A 45 -4.31 -9.62 -15.03
CA LEU A 45 -3.16 -9.08 -14.31
C LEU A 45 -2.92 -7.61 -14.66
N SER A 46 -2.24 -6.89 -13.78
CA SER A 46 -1.73 -5.53 -13.99
C SER A 46 -0.83 -5.47 -15.22
N ALA A 47 -0.66 -4.26 -15.78
CA ALA A 47 0.22 -4.08 -16.93
C ALA A 47 1.67 -4.55 -16.67
N ALA A 48 2.16 -4.41 -15.43
CA ALA A 48 3.52 -4.80 -15.05
C ALA A 48 3.72 -6.32 -15.11
N HIS A 49 2.73 -7.09 -14.68
CA HIS A 49 2.79 -8.56 -14.68
C HIS A 49 2.05 -9.20 -15.85
N ALA A 50 1.75 -8.43 -16.90
CA ALA A 50 0.96 -8.90 -18.03
C ALA A 50 1.52 -10.12 -18.75
N HIS A 51 2.85 -10.26 -18.72
CA HIS A 51 3.58 -11.37 -19.30
C HIS A 51 3.43 -12.70 -18.52
N LEU A 52 2.89 -12.67 -17.30
CA LEU A 52 2.71 -13.85 -16.44
C LEU A 52 1.32 -14.48 -16.54
N GLU A 53 0.42 -13.96 -17.39
CA GLU A 53 -0.98 -14.42 -17.45
C GLU A 53 -1.15 -15.91 -17.75
N SER A 54 -0.21 -16.50 -18.49
CA SER A 54 -0.22 -17.94 -18.77
C SER A 54 0.59 -18.78 -17.79
N ASN A 55 1.19 -18.17 -16.77
CA ASN A 55 2.07 -18.81 -15.80
C ASN A 55 1.66 -18.51 -14.36
N CYS A 56 0.48 -19.00 -13.95
CA CYS A 56 -0.06 -18.79 -12.59
C CYS A 56 0.89 -19.30 -11.50
N ALA A 57 1.68 -20.34 -11.81
CA ALA A 57 2.68 -20.92 -10.92
C ALA A 57 3.85 -19.98 -10.61
N ALA A 58 3.98 -18.85 -11.33
CA ALA A 58 4.93 -17.79 -11.00
C ALA A 58 4.61 -17.09 -9.69
N CYS A 59 3.36 -17.14 -9.21
CA CYS A 59 2.95 -16.54 -7.94
C CYS A 59 2.34 -17.58 -6.99
N HIS A 60 1.54 -18.51 -7.53
CA HIS A 60 0.76 -19.47 -6.75
C HIS A 60 1.39 -20.86 -6.67
N THR A 61 1.35 -21.46 -5.49
CA THR A 61 1.56 -22.88 -5.28
C THR A 61 0.22 -23.58 -5.08
N SER A 62 0.05 -24.74 -5.73
CA SER A 62 -1.20 -25.51 -5.67
C SER A 62 -1.63 -25.73 -4.22
N VAL A 63 -2.91 -25.46 -3.92
CA VAL A 63 -3.55 -25.56 -2.58
C VAL A 63 -3.06 -24.54 -1.55
N LYS A 64 -1.80 -24.08 -1.63
CA LYS A 64 -1.24 -23.09 -0.69
C LYS A 64 -1.58 -21.64 -1.04
N GLY A 65 -1.84 -21.35 -2.31
CA GLY A 65 -2.08 -19.97 -2.75
C GLY A 65 -0.77 -19.23 -3.06
N VAL A 66 -0.76 -17.91 -2.89
CA VAL A 66 0.42 -17.08 -3.20
C VAL A 66 1.51 -17.30 -2.15
N GLU A 67 2.76 -17.48 -2.59
CA GLU A 67 3.91 -17.62 -1.69
C GLU A 67 4.87 -16.45 -1.83
N THR A 68 5.27 -15.85 -0.71
CA THR A 68 6.19 -14.70 -0.66
C THR A 68 7.52 -14.95 -1.38
N ALA A 69 8.05 -16.18 -1.30
CA ALA A 69 9.29 -16.56 -1.96
C ALA A 69 9.24 -16.37 -3.49
N ASN A 70 8.07 -16.57 -4.09
CA ASN A 70 7.89 -16.41 -5.53
C ASN A 70 8.01 -14.94 -5.97
N CYS A 71 7.56 -14.00 -5.13
CA CYS A 71 7.76 -12.57 -5.35
C CYS A 71 9.24 -12.20 -5.25
N ILE A 72 9.93 -12.71 -4.22
CA ILE A 72 11.32 -12.40 -3.92
C ILE A 72 12.26 -12.83 -5.05
N ILE A 73 12.00 -13.96 -5.72
CA ILE A 73 12.83 -14.44 -6.85
C ILE A 73 13.05 -13.37 -7.92
N CYS A 74 12.03 -12.57 -8.22
CA CYS A 74 12.11 -11.50 -9.21
C CYS A 74 12.45 -10.14 -8.60
N HIS A 75 11.98 -9.84 -7.38
CA HIS A 75 12.09 -8.51 -6.78
C HIS A 75 13.28 -8.31 -5.82
N ALA A 76 13.97 -9.37 -5.39
CA ALA A 76 15.04 -9.30 -4.38
C ALA A 76 16.19 -8.36 -4.75
N ASN A 77 16.48 -8.20 -6.04
CA ASN A 77 17.62 -7.43 -6.53
C ASN A 77 17.23 -6.10 -7.20
N ASN A 78 15.99 -5.63 -7.00
CA ASN A 78 15.57 -4.36 -7.58
C ASN A 78 16.02 -3.18 -6.71
N GLU A 79 17.29 -2.79 -6.86
CA GLU A 79 17.91 -1.69 -6.11
C GLU A 79 17.10 -0.39 -6.18
N SER A 80 16.50 -0.10 -7.35
CA SER A 80 15.70 1.12 -7.55
C SER A 80 14.42 1.19 -6.71
N ILE A 81 13.91 0.03 -6.26
CA ILE A 81 12.76 -0.08 -5.36
C ILE A 81 13.24 -0.11 -3.91
N LEU A 82 14.30 -0.87 -3.60
CA LEU A 82 14.80 -1.05 -2.24
C LEU A 82 15.44 0.21 -1.65
N GLN A 83 15.98 1.13 -2.46
CA GLN A 83 16.71 2.32 -2.01
C GLN A 83 15.84 3.57 -1.75
N ARG A 84 14.52 3.51 -1.96
CA ARG A 84 13.62 4.67 -1.78
C ARG A 84 13.12 4.80 -0.35
N GLN A 85 13.24 5.95 0.31
CA GLN A 85 12.44 6.22 1.53
C GLN A 85 10.94 6.19 1.15
N PRO A 86 10.05 5.45 1.85
CA PRO A 86 10.13 4.86 3.20
C PRO A 86 10.27 3.31 3.20
N THR A 87 11.25 2.72 2.52
CA THR A 87 11.35 1.25 2.35
C THR A 87 11.91 0.48 3.55
N SER A 88 12.22 1.12 4.70
CA SER A 88 12.61 0.39 5.92
C SER A 88 11.55 -0.65 6.33
N PHE A 89 10.28 -0.35 6.08
CA PHE A 89 9.16 -1.27 6.25
C PHE A 89 9.29 -2.54 5.40
N HIS A 90 9.77 -2.43 4.16
CA HIS A 90 9.88 -3.55 3.23
C HIS A 90 11.02 -4.52 3.57
N ALA A 91 11.92 -4.14 4.49
CA ALA A 91 13.05 -4.99 4.89
C ALA A 91 12.63 -6.20 5.74
N ASN A 92 11.54 -6.06 6.51
CA ASN A 92 11.11 -7.08 7.48
C ASN A 92 9.71 -7.64 7.17
N ILE A 93 9.14 -7.29 6.01
CA ILE A 93 7.80 -7.74 5.64
C ILE A 93 7.86 -9.10 4.93
N ASN A 94 7.16 -10.09 5.49
CA ASN A 94 7.06 -11.44 4.93
C ASN A 94 5.72 -11.71 4.22
N SER A 95 4.93 -10.65 3.99
CA SER A 95 3.65 -10.69 3.28
C SER A 95 3.64 -9.55 2.25
N CYS A 96 3.09 -9.84 1.06
CA CYS A 96 3.16 -8.92 -0.07
C CYS A 96 1.79 -8.60 -0.65
N VAL A 97 0.88 -9.57 -0.70
CA VAL A 97 -0.37 -9.49 -1.47
C VAL A 97 -1.42 -8.59 -0.85
N GLU A 98 -1.29 -8.33 0.45
CA GLU A 98 -2.13 -7.44 1.24
C GLU A 98 -1.90 -5.96 0.87
N CYS A 99 -0.74 -5.65 0.30
CA CYS A 99 -0.40 -4.32 -0.19
C CYS A 99 -0.23 -4.30 -1.72
N HIS A 100 0.26 -5.39 -2.29
CA HIS A 100 0.47 -5.61 -3.71
C HIS A 100 -0.61 -6.53 -4.29
N LEU A 101 -1.84 -6.00 -4.33
CA LEU A 101 -2.99 -6.73 -4.85
C LEU A 101 -2.96 -6.81 -6.38
N GLU A 102 -3.01 -8.04 -6.89
CA GLU A 102 -3.09 -8.34 -8.32
C GLU A 102 -4.53 -8.72 -8.73
N HIS A 103 -4.75 -9.00 -10.02
CA HIS A 103 -6.05 -9.32 -10.63
C HIS A 103 -7.04 -8.16 -10.67
N GLN A 104 -6.55 -6.92 -10.51
CA GLN A 104 -7.37 -5.70 -10.58
C GLN A 104 -7.48 -5.14 -12.00
N GLY A 105 -6.96 -5.86 -13.00
CA GLY A 105 -6.95 -5.46 -14.39
C GLY A 105 -5.74 -4.61 -14.80
N ARG A 106 -5.56 -4.47 -16.12
CA ARG A 106 -4.39 -3.84 -16.76
C ARG A 106 -4.11 -2.41 -16.32
N ALA A 107 -5.17 -1.63 -16.08
CA ALA A 107 -5.08 -0.21 -15.74
C ALA A 107 -4.73 0.03 -14.26
N SER A 108 -4.91 -0.99 -13.41
CA SER A 108 -4.72 -0.87 -11.97
C SER A 108 -3.25 -1.10 -11.62
N ARG A 109 -2.72 -0.27 -10.72
CA ARG A 109 -1.39 -0.50 -10.12
C ARG A 109 -1.56 -1.51 -8.98
N PRO A 110 -0.69 -2.53 -8.87
CA PRO A 110 -0.76 -3.53 -7.81
C PRO A 110 -0.12 -2.97 -6.53
N THR A 111 -0.66 -1.87 -6.01
CA THR A 111 -0.13 -1.15 -4.85
C THR A 111 -1.26 -0.52 -4.03
N LYS A 112 -2.40 -1.21 -3.92
CA LYS A 112 -3.53 -0.77 -3.12
C LYS A 112 -3.44 -1.42 -1.75
N MET A 113 -2.98 -0.66 -0.76
CA MET A 113 -2.86 -1.11 0.63
C MET A 113 -4.20 -1.04 1.35
N ASP A 114 -4.50 -2.09 2.11
CA ASP A 114 -5.56 -2.10 3.12
C ASP A 114 -4.91 -1.89 4.50
N HIS A 115 -5.21 -0.76 5.13
CA HIS A 115 -4.61 -0.36 6.40
C HIS A 115 -5.15 -1.19 7.58
N SER A 116 -6.40 -1.66 7.52
CA SER A 116 -6.93 -2.58 8.54
C SER A 116 -6.15 -3.89 8.54
N VAL A 117 -5.86 -4.42 7.35
CA VAL A 117 -5.02 -5.63 7.20
C VAL A 117 -3.60 -5.37 7.69
N LEU A 118 -3.04 -4.17 7.44
CA LEU A 118 -1.73 -3.78 7.96
C LEU A 118 -1.69 -3.82 9.50
N ALA A 119 -2.73 -3.32 10.18
CA ALA A 119 -2.83 -3.38 11.64
C ALA A 119 -2.82 -4.83 12.16
N GLU A 120 -3.52 -5.74 11.48
CA GLU A 120 -3.50 -7.17 11.82
C GLU A 120 -2.12 -7.82 11.60
N ILE A 121 -1.42 -7.47 10.51
CA ILE A 121 -0.07 -7.95 10.25
C ILE A 121 0.86 -7.51 11.38
N GLY A 122 0.76 -6.25 11.82
CA GLY A 122 1.51 -5.73 12.97
C GLY A 122 1.28 -6.56 14.24
N LEU A 123 0.03 -6.87 14.58
CA LEU A 123 -0.30 -7.75 15.72
C LEU A 123 0.31 -9.15 15.60
N ARG A 124 0.37 -9.71 14.39
CA ARG A 124 0.98 -11.03 14.16
C ARG A 124 2.49 -10.95 14.37
N GLN A 125 3.15 -9.93 13.84
CA GLN A 125 4.60 -9.73 13.98
C GLN A 125 5.01 -9.48 15.43
N LEU A 126 4.22 -8.73 16.20
CA LEU A 126 4.46 -8.51 17.64
C LEU A 126 4.25 -9.78 18.50
N LYS A 127 3.79 -10.91 17.93
CA LYS A 127 3.57 -12.17 18.68
C LYS A 127 4.85 -12.97 18.88
N ASP A 128 5.82 -12.78 18.00
CA ASP A 128 6.97 -13.67 17.87
C ASP A 128 8.18 -13.18 18.68
N ASP A 129 7.99 -12.28 19.64
CA ASP A 129 9.07 -11.67 20.42
C ASP A 129 8.96 -11.95 21.93
N ALA A 130 10.10 -12.23 22.57
CA ALA A 130 10.21 -12.51 24.00
C ALA A 130 10.51 -11.25 24.84
N ASP A 131 10.63 -10.07 24.22
CA ASP A 131 10.86 -8.82 24.93
C ASP A 131 9.58 -8.31 25.63
N SER A 132 9.70 -8.09 26.95
CA SER A 132 8.67 -7.49 27.79
C SER A 132 8.10 -6.15 27.29
N GLN A 133 8.91 -5.33 26.60
CA GLN A 133 8.45 -4.06 26.03
C GLN A 133 7.56 -4.28 24.80
N ILE A 134 7.87 -5.29 23.99
CA ILE A 134 7.08 -5.66 22.82
C ILE A 134 5.75 -6.28 23.25
N GLU A 135 5.74 -7.05 24.34
CA GLU A 135 4.49 -7.57 24.91
C GLU A 135 3.58 -6.44 25.42
N LEU A 136 4.15 -5.40 26.06
CA LEU A 136 3.38 -4.21 26.44
C LEU A 136 2.81 -3.47 25.23
N LEU A 137 3.61 -3.28 24.18
CA LEU A 137 3.17 -2.66 22.93
C LEU A 137 2.05 -3.47 22.27
N ARG A 138 2.19 -4.79 22.23
CA ARG A 138 1.18 -5.72 21.74
C ARG A 138 -0.14 -5.57 22.49
N LEU A 139 -0.09 -5.52 23.83
CA LEU A 139 -1.28 -5.32 24.66
C LEU A 139 -1.95 -3.96 24.40
N GLN A 140 -1.17 -2.88 24.29
CA GLN A 140 -1.69 -1.57 23.92
C GLN A 140 -2.39 -1.59 22.57
N PHE A 141 -1.80 -2.27 21.58
CA PHE A 141 -2.34 -2.40 20.24
C PHE A 141 -3.66 -3.20 20.22
N ILE A 142 -3.73 -4.32 20.96
CA ILE A 142 -4.96 -5.10 21.15
C ILE A 142 -6.04 -4.25 21.81
N ILE A 143 -5.70 -3.50 22.86
CA ILE A 143 -6.65 -2.61 23.54
C ILE A 143 -7.16 -1.55 22.55
N GLY A 144 -6.27 -0.93 21.77
CA GLY A 144 -6.66 0.06 20.77
C GLY A 144 -7.61 -0.49 19.70
N ILE A 145 -7.39 -1.73 19.25
CA ILE A 145 -8.23 -2.37 18.24
C ILE A 145 -9.62 -2.75 18.79
N TYR A 146 -9.65 -3.49 19.90
CA TYR A 146 -10.89 -4.11 20.40
C TYR A 146 -11.65 -3.27 21.42
N HIS A 147 -10.98 -2.32 22.06
CA HIS A 147 -11.54 -1.48 23.11
C HIS A 147 -11.39 0.02 22.83
N GLY A 148 -10.65 0.38 21.78
CA GLY A 148 -10.58 1.76 21.31
C GLY A 148 -11.90 2.19 20.67
N SER A 149 -12.17 3.49 20.75
CA SER A 149 -13.23 4.12 19.96
C SER A 149 -12.61 4.70 18.70
N SER A 150 -13.30 4.50 17.57
CA SER A 150 -12.97 5.24 16.35
C SER A 150 -13.09 6.76 16.59
N PRO A 151 -12.09 7.57 16.18
CA PRO A 151 -12.16 9.03 16.27
C PRO A 151 -13.32 9.66 15.51
N HIS A 152 -13.71 9.08 14.37
CA HIS A 152 -14.82 9.54 13.55
C HIS A 152 -15.35 8.43 12.62
N ALA A 153 -16.58 8.57 12.14
CA ALA A 153 -17.32 7.53 11.40
C ALA A 153 -16.69 6.98 10.09
N LEU A 154 -15.54 7.52 9.67
CA LEU A 154 -14.90 7.20 8.39
C LEU A 154 -13.57 6.44 8.57
N ILE A 155 -13.13 6.22 9.81
CA ILE A 155 -11.93 5.45 10.13
C ILE A 155 -12.31 4.37 11.15
N THR A 156 -11.73 3.17 11.05
CA THR A 156 -12.01 2.12 12.04
C THR A 156 -11.06 2.23 13.24
N SER A 157 -11.38 1.54 14.35
CA SER A 157 -10.45 1.44 15.49
C SER A 157 -9.18 0.69 15.10
N GLU A 158 -9.27 -0.28 14.17
CA GLU A 158 -8.14 -1.00 13.60
C GLU A 158 -7.19 -0.10 12.81
N GLU A 159 -7.73 0.83 12.02
CA GLU A 159 -6.90 1.78 11.28
C GLU A 159 -6.32 2.86 12.20
N ALA A 160 -7.09 3.30 13.20
CA ALA A 160 -6.70 4.37 14.10
C ALA A 160 -5.53 4.02 15.03
N VAL A 161 -5.19 2.74 15.22
CA VAL A 161 -4.01 2.33 15.99
C VAL A 161 -2.68 2.46 15.22
N LEU A 162 -2.73 2.73 13.91
CA LEU A 162 -1.53 2.87 13.09
C LEU A 162 -0.87 4.24 13.27
N ASP A 163 0.47 4.25 13.36
CA ASP A 163 1.26 5.47 13.27
C ASP A 163 1.50 5.84 11.81
N CYS A 164 0.57 6.62 11.26
CA CYS A 164 0.53 7.05 9.86
C CYS A 164 1.85 7.73 9.43
N ALA A 165 2.45 8.50 10.33
CA ALA A 165 3.58 9.37 10.03
C ALA A 165 4.88 8.59 9.78
N THR A 166 4.98 7.37 10.31
CA THR A 166 6.15 6.49 10.06
C THR A 166 6.38 6.26 8.57
N CYS A 167 5.31 6.21 7.77
CA CYS A 167 5.38 6.06 6.32
C CYS A 167 5.06 7.37 5.59
N HIS A 168 4.08 8.15 6.08
CA HIS A 168 3.54 9.33 5.41
C HIS A 168 4.07 10.67 5.93
N SER A 169 5.21 10.69 6.64
CA SER A 169 5.83 11.93 7.14
C SER A 169 6.11 12.97 6.05
N ASN A 170 6.47 12.52 4.84
CA ASN A 170 6.69 13.42 3.70
C ASN A 170 5.39 13.93 3.06
N ASP A 171 4.25 13.29 3.37
CA ASP A 171 2.94 13.66 2.85
C ASP A 171 2.21 14.64 3.80
N ASP A 172 2.72 14.85 5.02
CA ASP A 172 2.13 15.77 5.98
C ASP A 172 2.18 17.22 5.49
N ARG A 173 1.00 17.76 5.19
CA ARG A 173 0.81 19.14 4.72
C ARG A 173 0.76 20.15 5.84
N HIS A 174 0.66 19.69 7.08
CA HIS A 174 0.55 20.52 8.25
C HIS A 174 1.91 20.86 8.84
N PHE A 175 3.01 20.28 8.32
CA PHE A 175 4.35 20.50 8.85
C PHE A 175 4.40 20.27 10.37
N GLN A 176 3.78 19.18 10.82
CA GLN A 176 3.69 18.72 12.21
C GLN A 176 2.92 19.65 13.16
N LEU A 177 2.22 20.67 12.66
CA LEU A 177 1.45 21.62 13.48
C LEU A 177 0.37 20.96 14.34
N PHE A 178 -0.16 19.82 13.91
CA PHE A 178 -1.20 19.05 14.62
C PHE A 178 -0.68 17.77 15.27
N GLY A 179 0.64 17.56 15.33
CA GLY A 179 1.22 16.30 15.81
C GLY A 179 1.09 15.17 14.78
N GLN A 180 1.05 13.92 15.25
CA GLN A 180 1.01 12.70 14.41
C GLN A 180 -0.34 11.99 14.40
N ASP A 181 -1.35 12.53 15.10
CA ASP A 181 -2.67 11.94 15.25
C ASP A 181 -3.55 12.18 14.00
N CYS A 182 -3.05 11.79 12.83
CA CYS A 182 -3.66 12.01 11.52
C CYS A 182 -5.11 11.47 11.47
N ALA A 183 -5.32 10.32 12.10
CA ALA A 183 -6.59 9.60 12.21
C ALA A 183 -7.68 10.37 12.98
N GLN A 184 -7.36 11.47 13.67
CA GLN A 184 -8.37 12.32 14.30
C GLN A 184 -9.21 13.09 13.28
N CYS A 185 -8.70 13.26 12.06
CA CYS A 185 -9.36 14.04 11.01
C CYS A 185 -9.37 13.35 9.64
N HIS A 186 -8.39 12.48 9.35
CA HIS A 186 -8.24 11.83 8.06
C HIS A 186 -8.63 10.36 8.13
N ALA A 187 -9.30 9.89 7.07
CA ALA A 187 -9.55 8.48 6.84
C ALA A 187 -8.69 7.96 5.68
N THR A 188 -8.44 6.67 5.66
CA THR A 188 -7.58 6.01 4.67
C THR A 188 -8.17 6.05 3.25
N ASP A 189 -9.50 6.12 3.14
CA ASP A 189 -10.22 6.26 1.87
C ASP A 189 -10.40 7.73 1.42
N ARG A 190 -10.17 8.69 2.32
CA ARG A 190 -10.33 10.12 2.07
C ARG A 190 -9.42 10.96 2.97
N TRP A 191 -8.43 11.58 2.34
CA TRP A 191 -7.55 12.51 3.06
C TRP A 191 -8.12 13.94 3.14
N THR A 192 -9.10 14.27 2.29
CA THR A 192 -9.71 15.61 2.29
C THR A 192 -10.85 15.68 3.29
N ILE A 193 -10.83 16.71 4.14
CA ILE A 193 -11.91 17.02 5.09
C ILE A 193 -12.91 17.93 4.36
N PRO A 194 -14.16 17.49 4.10
CA PRO A 194 -15.14 18.28 3.34
C PRO A 194 -15.45 19.65 3.97
N GLU A 195 -15.34 19.74 5.29
CA GLU A 195 -15.55 20.96 6.07
C GLU A 195 -14.40 21.98 5.90
N PHE A 196 -13.21 21.52 5.49
CA PHE A 196 -12.08 22.39 5.25
C PHE A 196 -12.24 23.18 3.95
N ARG A 197 -12.45 24.49 4.09
CA ARG A 197 -12.65 25.43 2.97
C ARG A 197 -11.32 26.12 2.65
N HIS A 198 -10.57 25.57 1.69
CA HIS A 198 -9.46 26.28 1.06
C HIS A 198 -9.93 26.96 -0.25
N PRO A 199 -9.38 28.13 -0.63
CA PRO A 199 -9.57 28.65 -1.99
C PRO A 199 -9.22 27.61 -3.05
N SER A 200 -9.73 27.79 -4.27
CA SER A 200 -9.45 26.88 -5.39
C SER A 200 -7.94 26.55 -5.45
N PRO A 201 -7.55 25.29 -5.70
CA PRO A 201 -6.15 24.94 -5.93
C PRO A 201 -5.48 25.72 -7.08
N ASN A 202 -6.29 26.35 -7.94
CA ASN A 202 -5.84 27.22 -9.03
C ASN A 202 -5.73 28.70 -8.61
N SER A 203 -6.03 29.03 -7.34
CA SER A 203 -5.90 30.39 -6.82
C SER A 203 -4.44 30.81 -6.80
N LEU A 204 -4.17 32.05 -7.23
CA LEU A 204 -2.84 32.66 -7.22
C LEU A 204 -2.63 33.58 -6.01
N ASP A 205 -3.66 33.80 -5.20
CA ASP A 205 -3.68 34.76 -4.09
C ASP A 205 -3.26 34.11 -2.76
N CYS A 206 -2.21 33.28 -2.78
CA CYS A 206 -1.74 32.52 -1.61
C CYS A 206 -1.37 33.44 -0.44
N ALA A 207 -0.76 34.59 -0.77
CA ALA A 207 -0.22 35.55 0.19
C ALA A 207 -1.29 36.26 1.05
N GLN A 208 -2.57 36.14 0.69
CA GLN A 208 -3.67 36.67 1.51
C GLN A 208 -3.80 35.94 2.85
N CYS A 209 -3.42 34.65 2.89
CA CYS A 209 -3.53 33.82 4.09
C CYS A 209 -2.19 33.25 4.55
N HIS A 210 -1.25 33.00 3.62
CA HIS A 210 0.06 32.41 3.92
C HIS A 210 1.19 33.43 3.78
N GLN A 211 2.09 33.45 4.74
CA GLN A 211 3.29 34.28 4.67
C GLN A 211 4.50 33.45 4.27
N ALA A 212 5.32 33.99 3.36
CA ALA A 212 6.61 33.39 3.04
C ALA A 212 7.49 33.37 4.30
N PRO A 213 8.26 32.29 4.54
CA PRO A 213 9.12 32.21 5.70
C PRO A 213 10.21 33.29 5.65
N PRO A 214 10.73 33.75 6.82
CA PRO A 214 11.70 34.85 6.89
C PRO A 214 12.94 34.68 6.00
N SER A 215 13.32 33.43 5.70
CA SER A 215 14.41 33.07 4.80
C SER A 215 14.27 33.67 3.40
N HIS A 216 13.05 33.89 2.90
CA HIS A 216 12.81 34.43 1.56
C HIS A 216 13.22 35.91 1.41
N TYR A 217 13.41 36.60 2.53
CA TYR A 217 13.86 37.98 2.57
C TYR A 217 15.38 38.11 2.77
N MET A 218 16.09 36.98 2.90
CA MET A 218 17.54 36.95 3.12
C MET A 218 18.31 36.88 1.79
N MET A 219 19.57 37.33 1.83
CA MET A 219 20.42 37.33 0.62
C MET A 219 20.69 35.92 0.09
N HIS A 220 20.79 34.93 0.99
CA HIS A 220 21.01 33.52 0.64
C HIS A 220 19.93 32.96 -0.29
N PHE A 221 18.66 33.30 -0.04
CA PHE A 221 17.53 32.85 -0.87
C PHE A 221 17.66 33.33 -2.31
N LYS A 222 17.95 34.62 -2.53
CA LYS A 222 18.08 35.19 -3.88
C LYS A 222 19.26 34.59 -4.66
N MET A 223 20.33 34.21 -3.96
CA MET A 223 21.54 33.67 -4.60
C MET A 223 21.44 32.18 -4.92
N ILE A 224 20.69 31.41 -4.12
CA ILE A 224 20.60 29.95 -4.25
C ILE A 224 19.18 29.54 -4.67
N SER A 225 18.22 29.58 -3.76
CA SER A 225 16.89 28.98 -3.95
C SER A 225 16.09 29.62 -5.09
N ALA A 226 16.15 30.95 -5.24
CA ALA A 226 15.49 31.64 -6.35
C ALA A 226 16.09 31.27 -7.71
N ARG A 227 17.39 30.94 -7.76
CA ARG A 227 18.05 30.44 -8.97
C ARG A 227 17.65 29.01 -9.27
N VAL A 228 17.53 28.14 -8.26
CA VAL A 228 17.05 26.76 -8.42
C VAL A 228 15.65 26.74 -9.03
N ALA A 229 14.75 27.62 -8.58
CA ALA A 229 13.42 27.74 -9.16
C ALA A 229 13.41 28.34 -10.59
N GLY A 230 14.52 28.93 -11.06
CA GLY A 230 14.59 29.55 -12.38
C GLY A 230 13.72 30.80 -12.55
N LYS A 231 13.29 31.43 -11.45
CA LYS A 231 12.40 32.61 -11.43
C LYS A 231 13.06 33.83 -10.76
N PRO A 232 14.14 34.41 -11.34
CA PRO A 232 14.92 35.47 -10.70
C PRO A 232 14.16 36.79 -10.48
N HIS A 233 13.05 36.99 -11.17
CA HIS A 233 12.24 38.22 -11.12
C HIS A 233 10.87 38.02 -10.44
N ALA A 234 10.57 36.82 -9.94
CA ALA A 234 9.34 36.61 -9.18
C ALA A 234 9.39 37.38 -7.86
N ARG A 235 8.28 38.02 -7.50
CA ARG A 235 8.13 38.62 -6.17
C ARG A 235 7.92 37.50 -5.14
N VAL A 236 8.34 37.74 -3.89
CA VAL A 236 8.25 36.74 -2.81
C VAL A 236 6.80 36.32 -2.52
N ASP A 237 5.83 37.21 -2.72
CA ASP A 237 4.40 36.95 -2.56
C ASP A 237 3.77 36.19 -3.74
N GLN A 238 4.48 36.02 -4.85
CA GLN A 238 4.04 35.25 -6.01
C GLN A 238 4.41 33.77 -5.87
N CYS A 239 3.98 33.14 -4.77
CA CYS A 239 4.35 31.78 -4.40
C CYS A 239 4.15 30.77 -5.55
N PHE A 240 3.05 30.92 -6.29
CA PHE A 240 2.66 30.10 -7.44
C PHE A 240 3.64 30.10 -8.63
N GLN A 241 4.60 31.03 -8.67
CA GLN A 241 5.65 31.03 -9.71
C GLN A 241 6.68 29.92 -9.50
N CYS A 242 6.84 29.48 -8.25
CA CYS A 242 7.90 28.56 -7.82
C CYS A 242 7.34 27.31 -7.13
N HIS A 243 6.31 27.44 -6.30
CA HIS A 243 5.79 26.37 -5.44
C HIS A 243 4.51 25.75 -6.02
N GLN A 244 4.29 24.47 -5.71
CA GLN A 244 3.06 23.76 -6.04
C GLN A 244 2.12 23.67 -4.83
N THR A 245 0.80 23.58 -5.08
CA THR A 245 -0.20 23.29 -4.03
C THR A 245 -0.08 21.86 -3.50
N THR A 246 0.70 21.00 -4.17
CA THR A 246 1.05 19.65 -3.77
C THR A 246 2.21 19.56 -2.80
N SER A 247 3.02 20.59 -2.57
CA SER A 247 3.99 20.65 -1.46
C SER A 247 4.79 21.93 -1.58
N TRP A 248 5.11 22.54 -0.44
CA TRP A 248 5.99 23.70 -0.42
C TRP A 248 7.40 23.38 -0.94
N ASN A 249 7.90 22.16 -0.70
CA ASN A 249 9.22 21.73 -1.16
C ASN A 249 9.21 21.21 -2.61
N ASP A 250 8.04 21.10 -3.24
CA ASP A 250 7.93 20.69 -4.64
C ASP A 250 7.97 21.92 -5.55
N ILE A 251 9.16 22.16 -6.13
CA ILE A 251 9.45 23.36 -6.92
C ILE A 251 9.15 23.10 -8.40
N LEU A 252 8.35 23.98 -9.00
CA LEU A 252 7.96 23.92 -10.42
C LEU A 252 9.19 23.82 -11.32
N GLY A 253 9.30 22.72 -12.05
CA GLY A 253 10.40 22.46 -13.00
C GLY A 253 11.72 21.98 -12.37
N ALA A 254 11.84 21.98 -11.04
CA ALA A 254 13.02 21.48 -10.32
C ALA A 254 12.74 20.21 -9.48
N GLY A 255 11.47 19.95 -9.14
CA GLY A 255 11.05 18.81 -8.31
C GLY A 255 11.27 19.06 -6.82
N TRP A 256 11.36 17.96 -6.04
CA TRP A 256 11.50 18.04 -4.59
C TRP A 256 12.86 18.64 -4.19
N TYR A 257 12.81 19.81 -3.56
CA TYR A 257 13.98 20.57 -3.11
C TYR A 257 13.75 21.08 -1.70
N LYS A 258 14.53 20.55 -0.76
CA LYS A 258 14.58 21.03 0.63
C LYS A 258 15.95 21.67 0.86
N HIS A 259 15.95 22.98 1.08
CA HIS A 259 17.16 23.73 1.39
C HIS A 259 17.19 24.06 2.87
N HIS A 260 17.77 23.13 3.65
CA HIS A 260 17.90 23.13 5.12
C HIS A 260 16.62 23.49 5.89
#